data_AF-A0A6A0RE68-F1
#
_entry.id   AF-A0A6A0RE68-F1
#
_cell.length_a   1.000
_cell.length_b   1.000
_cell.length_c   1.000
_cell.angle_alpha   90.00
_cell.angle_beta   90.00
_cell.angle_gamma   90.00
#
_symmetry.space_group_name_H-M   'P 1'
#
loop_
_entity.id
_entity.type
_entity.pdbx_description
1 polymer ?
#
loop_
_entity_poly.entity_id
_entity_poly.type
_entity_poly.pdbx_seq_one_letter_code
_entity_poly.pdbx_strand_id
1 'polypeptide(L)'
;MTAAEYADMFWAAQEMGVNALMLYLTVISGYLVVAYLVGGDLSRAQSGFISGLFVVFATYSLWGVVQYWWTGDQIRLILEAGPLANRVDLNWVAINPALIAGPMGLIGIGGALRFMWDVRRHDNRS
;
A
#
# COMPACT_ATOMS: atom_id res chain seq x y z
N MET A 1 14.39 26.93 -2.45
CA MET A 1 14.95 25.58 -2.50
C MET A 1 15.67 25.37 -3.82
N THR A 2 16.78 24.64 -3.82
CA THR A 2 17.57 24.31 -5.01
C THR A 2 17.00 23.07 -5.71
N ALA A 3 17.36 22.85 -6.98
CA ALA A 3 16.97 21.64 -7.71
C ALA A 3 17.47 20.35 -7.03
N ALA A 4 18.65 20.41 -6.40
CA ALA A 4 19.19 19.31 -5.61
C ALA A 4 18.32 18.97 -4.40
N GLU A 5 17.88 19.99 -3.64
CA GLU A 5 17.00 19.78 -2.47
C GLU A 5 15.66 19.15 -2.87
N TYR A 6 15.06 19.56 -3.99
CA TYR A 6 13.85 18.92 -4.50
C TYR A 6 14.11 17.48 -4.93
N ALA A 7 15.25 17.20 -5.58
CA ALA A 7 15.60 15.83 -5.98
C ALA A 7 15.79 14.92 -4.76
N ASP A 8 16.42 15.41 -3.69
CA ASP A 8 16.57 14.67 -2.44
C ASP A 8 15.21 14.37 -1.79
N MET A 9 14.31 15.36 -1.76
CA MET A 9 12.95 15.16 -1.24
C MET A 9 12.13 14.19 -2.10
N PHE A 10 12.32 14.19 -3.43
CA PHE A 10 11.71 13.22 -4.32
C PHE A 10 12.13 11.80 -3.96
N TRP A 11 13.44 11.55 -3.85
CA TRP A 11 13.97 10.22 -3.52
C TRP A 11 13.58 9.77 -2.11
N ALA A 12 13.60 10.68 -1.14
CA ALA A 12 13.10 10.40 0.20
C ALA A 12 11.62 9.99 0.19
N ALA A 13 10.77 10.68 -0.59
CA ALA A 13 9.37 10.30 -0.73
C ALA A 13 9.21 8.92 -1.40
N GLN A 14 10.02 8.58 -2.41
CA GLN A 14 10.01 7.24 -3.01
C GLN A 14 10.37 6.16 -1.99
N GLU A 15 11.44 6.36 -1.22
CA GLU A 15 11.89 5.43 -0.19
C GLU A 15 10.83 5.22 0.90
N MET A 16 10.24 6.31 1.41
CA MET A 16 9.16 6.22 2.40
C MET A 16 7.92 5.50 1.85
N GLY A 17 7.59 5.71 0.57
CA GLY A 17 6.51 4.97 -0.09
C GLY A 17 6.79 3.47 -0.20
N VAL A 18 8.03 3.08 -0.53
CA VAL A 18 8.46 1.66 -0.54
C VAL A 18 8.38 1.05 0.86
N ASN A 19 8.83 1.77 1.89
CA ASN A 19 8.75 1.31 3.28
C ASN A 19 7.30 1.11 3.74
N ALA A 20 6.40 2.05 3.40
CA ALA A 20 4.97 1.90 3.67
C ALA A 20 4.36 0.70 2.93
N LEU A 21 4.81 0.42 1.70
CA LEU A 21 4.36 -0.73 0.92
C LEU A 21 4.81 -2.03 1.56
N MET A 22 6.05 -2.10 2.05
CA MET A 22 6.56 -3.26 2.78
C MET A 22 5.76 -3.54 4.05
N LEU A 23 5.35 -2.49 4.77
CA LEU A 23 4.47 -2.63 5.93
C LEU A 23 3.09 -3.18 5.51
N TYR A 24 2.50 -2.63 4.44
CA TYR A 24 1.24 -3.12 3.88
C TYR A 24 1.30 -4.61 3.50
N LEU A 25 2.35 -5.03 2.79
CA LEU A 25 2.56 -6.42 2.39
C LEU A 25 2.77 -7.35 3.58
N THR A 26 3.42 -6.86 4.63
CA THR A 26 3.61 -7.60 5.88
C THR A 26 2.26 -7.84 6.58
N VAL A 27 1.42 -6.81 6.68
CA VAL A 27 0.08 -6.89 7.28
C VAL A 27 -0.80 -7.85 6.48
N ILE A 28 -0.80 -7.77 5.15
CA ILE A 28 -1.55 -8.71 4.29
C ILE A 28 -1.06 -10.13 4.47
N SER A 29 0.25 -10.36 4.42
CA SER A 29 0.82 -11.71 4.52
C SER A 29 0.49 -12.34 5.87
N GLY A 30 0.63 -11.57 6.97
CA GLY A 30 0.26 -12.03 8.30
C GLY A 30 -1.22 -12.39 8.41
N TYR A 31 -2.11 -11.57 7.85
CA TYR A 31 -3.55 -11.86 7.84
C TYR A 31 -3.88 -13.11 7.03
N LEU A 32 -3.29 -13.28 5.84
CA LEU A 32 -3.49 -14.47 5.01
C LEU A 32 -2.98 -15.75 5.69
N VAL A 33 -1.84 -15.68 6.38
CA VAL A 33 -1.30 -16.80 7.16
C VAL A 33 -2.26 -17.17 8.30
N VAL A 34 -2.77 -16.20 9.05
CA VAL A 34 -3.77 -16.45 10.11
C VAL A 34 -5.05 -17.04 9.53
N ALA A 35 -5.55 -16.48 8.43
CA ALA A 35 -6.73 -16.99 7.74
C ALA A 35 -6.54 -18.43 7.28
N TYR A 36 -5.37 -18.80 6.76
CA TYR A 36 -5.08 -20.15 6.30
C TYR A 36 -4.93 -21.16 7.45
N LEU A 37 -4.18 -20.81 8.50
CA LEU A 37 -3.82 -21.75 9.56
C LEU A 37 -4.92 -21.98 10.59
N VAL A 38 -5.64 -20.93 10.98
CA VAL A 38 -6.61 -20.97 12.10
C VAL A 38 -7.96 -20.39 11.71
N GLY A 39 -8.17 -20.04 10.43
CA GLY A 39 -9.39 -19.38 9.97
C GLY A 39 -10.66 -20.15 10.34
N GLY A 40 -10.67 -21.47 10.14
CA GLY A 40 -11.81 -22.36 10.44
C GLY A 40 -12.20 -22.35 11.92
N ASP A 41 -11.21 -22.40 12.80
CA ASP A 41 -11.39 -22.48 14.26
C ASP A 41 -11.86 -21.17 14.91
N LEU A 42 -11.83 -20.04 14.18
CA LEU A 42 -12.20 -18.74 14.74
C LEU A 42 -13.72 -18.58 14.87
N SER A 43 -14.15 -18.23 16.08
CA SER A 43 -15.52 -17.76 16.32
C SER A 43 -15.84 -16.50 15.49
N ARG A 44 -17.13 -16.23 15.26
CA ARG A 44 -17.57 -15.06 14.49
C ARG A 44 -17.06 -13.74 15.07
N ALA A 45 -17.03 -13.62 16.40
CA ALA A 45 -16.51 -12.43 17.08
C ALA A 45 -14.99 -12.27 16.88
N GLN A 46 -14.20 -13.34 17.06
CA GLN A 46 -12.74 -13.31 16.87
C GLN A 46 -12.37 -12.96 15.42
N SER A 47 -13.03 -13.59 14.44
CA SER A 47 -12.82 -13.30 13.02
C SER A 47 -13.20 -11.86 12.67
N GLY A 48 -14.30 -11.34 13.22
CA GLY A 48 -14.71 -9.95 13.04
C GLY A 48 -13.68 -8.98 13.61
N PHE A 49 -13.18 -9.25 14.82
CA PHE A 49 -12.15 -8.45 15.48
C PHE A 49 -10.83 -8.42 14.69
N ILE A 50 -10.30 -9.59 14.31
CA ILE A 50 -9.05 -9.70 13.54
C ILE A 50 -9.19 -9.03 12.17
N SER A 51 -10.32 -9.22 11.48
CA SER A 51 -10.59 -8.58 10.19
C SER A 51 -10.70 -7.06 10.33
N GLY A 52 -11.30 -6.57 11.42
CA GLY A 52 -11.37 -5.15 11.73
C GLY A 52 -9.99 -4.54 11.93
N LEU A 53 -9.14 -5.17 12.76
CA LEU A 53 -7.75 -4.74 12.94
C LEU A 53 -6.98 -4.75 11.62
N PHE A 54 -7.10 -5.84 10.85
CA PHE A 54 -6.49 -5.96 9.54
C PHE A 54 -6.86 -4.79 8.61
N VAL A 55 -8.15 -4.47 8.49
CA VAL A 55 -8.61 -3.38 7.63
C VAL A 55 -8.01 -2.04 8.07
N VAL A 56 -7.98 -1.76 9.37
CA VAL A 56 -7.39 -0.51 9.89
C VAL A 56 -5.90 -0.42 9.55
N PHE A 57 -5.12 -1.45 9.87
CA PHE A 57 -3.67 -1.45 9.64
C PHE A 57 -3.31 -1.48 8.15
N ALA A 58 -4.00 -2.27 7.34
CA ALA A 58 -3.77 -2.36 5.91
C ALA A 58 -4.14 -1.04 5.21
N THR A 59 -5.27 -0.43 5.58
CA THR A 59 -5.70 0.86 5.01
C THR A 59 -4.76 1.99 5.43
N TYR A 60 -4.32 2.02 6.68
CA TYR A 60 -3.34 3.01 7.15
C TYR A 60 -2.01 2.90 6.40
N SER A 61 -1.50 1.67 6.23
CA SER A 61 -0.26 1.43 5.49
C SER A 61 -0.40 1.80 4.01
N LEU A 62 -1.51 1.42 3.37
CA LEU A 62 -1.82 1.77 1.98
C LEU A 62 -1.98 3.28 1.79
N TRP A 63 -2.60 3.97 2.74
CA TRP A 63 -2.68 5.43 2.73
C TRP A 63 -1.29 6.05 2.74
N GLY A 64 -0.36 5.54 3.56
CA GLY A 64 1.05 5.96 3.55
C GLY A 64 1.69 5.80 2.18
N VAL A 65 1.53 4.64 1.52
CA VAL A 65 2.03 4.39 0.16
C VAL A 65 1.54 5.45 -0.82
N VAL A 66 0.22 5.66 -0.86
CA VAL A 66 -0.42 6.62 -1.76
C VAL A 66 0.08 8.04 -1.48
N GLN A 67 0.13 8.44 -0.20
CA GLN A 67 0.54 9.78 0.21
C GLN A 67 1.99 10.10 -0.17
N TYR A 68 2.92 9.17 0.11
CA TYR A 68 4.34 9.39 -0.18
C TYR A 68 4.61 9.45 -1.69
N TRP A 69 4.04 8.53 -2.47
CA TRP A 69 4.22 8.57 -3.93
C TRP A 69 3.48 9.71 -4.60
N TRP A 70 2.34 10.16 -4.05
CA TRP A 70 1.70 11.39 -4.50
C TRP A 70 2.58 12.61 -4.24
N THR A 71 3.19 12.69 -3.06
CA THR A 71 4.13 13.76 -2.70
C THR A 71 5.34 13.75 -3.64
N GLY A 72 5.93 12.59 -3.90
CA GLY A 72 7.02 12.42 -4.86
C GLY A 72 6.62 12.90 -6.26
N ASP A 73 5.43 12.55 -6.73
CA ASP A 73 4.94 13.00 -8.04
C ASP A 73 4.74 14.52 -8.12
N GLN A 74 4.26 15.17 -7.05
CA GLN A 74 4.18 16.64 -7.00
C GLN A 74 5.57 17.29 -7.11
N ILE A 75 6.57 16.73 -6.43
CA ILE A 75 7.94 17.23 -6.49
C ILE A 75 8.54 17.04 -7.89
N ARG A 76 8.28 15.89 -8.51
CA ARG A 76 8.65 15.63 -9.90
C ARG A 76 8.09 16.67 -10.84
N LEU A 77 6.78 16.96 -10.74
CA LEU A 77 6.13 17.96 -11.59
C LEU A 77 6.76 19.35 -11.43
N ILE A 78 7.17 19.73 -10.22
CA ILE A 78 7.89 20.98 -9.96
C ILE A 78 9.26 20.99 -10.65
N LEU A 79 10.04 19.90 -10.54
CA LEU A 79 11.36 19.77 -11.16
C LEU A 79 11.29 19.75 -12.69
N GLU A 80 10.31 19.05 -13.26
CA GLU A 80 10.14 18.94 -14.71
C GLU A 80 9.60 20.22 -15.35
N ALA A 81 8.87 21.05 -14.60
CA ALA A 81 8.38 22.37 -15.04
C ALA A 81 9.46 23.46 -14.97
N GLY A 82 10.63 23.17 -14.38
CA GLY A 82 11.75 24.10 -14.28
C GLY A 82 12.46 24.41 -15.62
N PRO A 83 13.44 25.33 -15.62
CA PRO A 83 14.22 25.65 -16.80
C PRO A 83 14.92 24.42 -17.39
N LEU A 84 14.95 24.31 -18.73
CA LEU A 84 15.54 23.17 -19.47
C LEU A 84 16.97 22.82 -19.02
N ALA A 85 17.77 23.82 -18.64
CA ALA A 85 19.15 23.62 -18.17
C ALA A 85 19.26 22.79 -16.87
N ASN A 86 18.18 22.72 -16.07
CA ASN A 86 18.12 22.04 -14.79
C ASN A 86 17.07 20.93 -14.76
N ARG A 87 16.55 20.51 -15.92
CA ARG A 87 15.50 19.50 -15.99
C ARG A 87 16.09 18.14 -15.62
N VAL A 88 15.51 17.52 -14.61
CA VAL A 88 15.83 16.14 -14.21
C VAL A 88 14.65 15.26 -14.61
N ASP A 89 14.88 14.30 -15.50
CA ASP A 89 13.87 13.32 -15.86
C ASP A 89 13.85 12.21 -14.79
N LEU A 90 12.84 12.27 -13.92
CA LEU A 90 12.70 11.37 -12.77
C LEU A 90 11.71 10.24 -13.01
N ASN A 91 10.84 10.36 -14.03
CA ASN A 91 9.82 9.36 -14.35
C ASN A 91 9.53 9.33 -15.84
N TRP A 92 10.28 8.51 -16.56
CA TRP A 92 10.09 8.30 -18.00
C TRP A 92 8.69 7.77 -18.38
N VAL A 93 7.99 7.10 -17.46
CA VAL A 93 6.62 6.58 -17.69
C VAL A 93 5.57 7.69 -17.52
N ALA A 94 5.91 8.79 -16.84
CA ALA A 94 5.02 9.90 -16.51
C ALA A 94 3.71 9.51 -15.80
N ILE A 95 3.68 8.32 -15.16
CA ILE A 95 2.54 7.84 -14.37
C ILE A 95 2.91 7.91 -12.89
N ASN A 96 2.04 8.51 -12.09
CA ASN A 96 2.16 8.51 -10.64
C ASN A 96 1.95 7.08 -10.08
N PRO A 97 2.94 6.49 -9.40
CA PRO A 97 2.82 5.13 -8.85
C PRO A 97 1.63 4.94 -7.91
N ALA A 98 1.19 6.00 -7.22
CA ALA A 98 0.04 5.96 -6.33
C ALA A 98 -1.28 5.58 -7.04
N LEU A 99 -1.41 5.93 -8.34
CA LEU A 99 -2.58 5.59 -9.15
C LEU A 99 -2.69 4.08 -9.42
N ILE A 100 -1.57 3.36 -9.34
CA ILE A 100 -1.54 1.90 -9.50
C ILE A 100 -1.65 1.23 -8.13
N ALA A 101 -0.84 1.67 -7.16
CA ALA A 101 -0.84 1.05 -5.84
C ALA A 101 -2.13 1.21 -5.06
N GLY A 102 -2.84 2.34 -5.17
CA GLY A 102 -4.11 2.55 -4.49
C GLY A 102 -5.14 1.47 -4.86
N PRO A 103 -5.55 1.35 -6.14
CA PRO A 103 -6.50 0.33 -6.58
C PRO A 103 -6.00 -1.10 -6.33
N MET A 104 -4.74 -1.41 -6.64
CA MET A 104 -4.15 -2.72 -6.39
C MET A 104 -4.21 -3.07 -4.89
N GLY A 105 -3.92 -2.10 -4.03
CA GLY A 105 -3.94 -2.27 -2.59
C GLY A 105 -5.35 -2.52 -2.03
N LEU A 106 -6.35 -1.82 -2.55
CA LEU A 106 -7.75 -2.04 -2.18
C LEU A 106 -8.24 -3.43 -2.61
N ILE A 107 -7.85 -3.87 -3.81
CA ILE A 107 -8.14 -5.23 -4.30
C ILE A 107 -7.47 -6.26 -3.38
N GLY A 108 -6.24 -6.04 -2.95
CA GLY A 108 -5.55 -6.91 -2.00
C GLY A 108 -6.28 -7.04 -0.66
N ILE A 109 -6.77 -5.92 -0.10
CA ILE A 109 -7.57 -5.93 1.14
C ILE A 109 -8.87 -6.73 0.95
N GLY A 110 -9.60 -6.46 -0.13
CA GLY A 110 -10.85 -7.16 -0.44
C GLY A 110 -10.64 -8.66 -0.68
N GLY A 111 -9.59 -9.02 -1.41
CA GLY A 111 -9.19 -10.39 -1.68
C GLY A 111 -8.82 -11.14 -0.40
N ALA A 112 -8.09 -10.51 0.51
CA ALA A 112 -7.72 -11.09 1.79
C ALA A 112 -8.95 -11.35 2.69
N LEU A 113 -9.85 -10.37 2.83
CA LEU A 113 -11.10 -10.55 3.58
C LEU A 113 -11.97 -11.67 3.00
N ARG A 114 -12.08 -11.72 1.67
CA ARG A 114 -12.79 -12.79 0.98
C ARG A 114 -12.16 -14.15 1.26
N PHE A 115 -10.83 -14.24 1.24
CA PHE A 115 -10.11 -15.48 1.52
C PHE A 115 -10.40 -16.02 2.93
N MET A 116 -10.33 -15.17 3.97
CA MET A 116 -10.70 -15.55 5.34
C MET A 116 -12.15 -16.06 5.42
N TRP A 117 -13.06 -15.39 4.73
CA TRP A 117 -14.46 -15.79 4.68
C TRP A 117 -14.66 -17.16 4.01
N ASP A 118 -13.96 -17.42 2.91
CA ASP A 118 -14.04 -18.67 2.17
C ASP A 118 -13.46 -19.84 2.99
N VAL A 119 -12.32 -19.67 3.67
CA VAL A 119 -11.74 -20.69 4.58
C VAL A 119 -12.74 -21.05 5.68
N ARG A 120 -13.37 -20.06 6.30
CA ARG A 120 -14.36 -20.28 7.37
C ARG A 120 -15.60 -21.04 6.90
N ARG A 121 -16.04 -20.78 5.68
CA ARG A 121 -17.22 -21.48 5.13
C ARG A 121 -16.92 -22.92 4.75
N HIS A 122 -15.68 -23.22 4.35
CA HIS A 122 -15.27 -24.59 4.01
C HIS A 122 -15.30 -25.49 5.25
N ASP A 123 -14.77 -25.01 6.37
CA ASP A 123 -14.68 -25.78 7.62
C ASP A 123 -16.05 -26.08 8.26
N ASN A 124 -17.01 -25.17 8.14
CA ASN A 124 -18.39 -25.41 8.62
C ASN A 124 -19.17 -26.48 7.82
N ARG A 125 -18.60 -27.05 6.75
CA ARG A 125 -19.24 -28.04 5.87
C ARG A 125 -18.63 -29.45 5.98
N SER A 126 -17.48 -29.59 6.64
CA SER A 126 -16.83 -30.88 6.95
C SER A 126 -17.25 -31.39 8.32
#